data_AF-A0A6M0G3R1-F1
#
_entry.id   AF-A0A6M0G3R1-F1
#
_cell.length_a   1.000
_cell.length_b   1.000
_cell.length_c   1.000
_cell.angle_alpha   90.00
_cell.angle_beta   90.00
_cell.angle_gamma   90.00
#
_symmetry.space_group_name_H-M   'P 1'
#
loop_
_entity.id
_entity.type
_entity.pdbx_description
1 polymer ?
#
loop_
_entity_poly.entity_id
_entity_poly.type
_entity_poly.pdbx_seq_one_letter_code
_entity_poly.pdbx_strand_id
1 'polypeptide(L)'
;MVDGEYQPITGEMVSPSDITLYSETLGLELCLIYGDLRFRDSQTGELLEIRQDVEQRRREAELGRREAELALTEAEVALANTARELLKSGCEVERVAQLTGWSVERVKLIQNSNL
;
A
#
# COMPACT_ATOMS: atom_id res chain seq x y z
N MET A 1 -21.73 -8.14 -35.28
CA MET A 1 -21.87 -7.85 -36.72
C MET A 1 -22.67 -9.01 -37.29
N VAL A 2 -23.84 -8.74 -37.84
CA VAL A 2 -24.71 -9.75 -38.47
C VAL A 2 -24.83 -9.31 -39.92
N ASP A 3 -24.46 -10.18 -40.85
CA ASP A 3 -24.48 -9.91 -42.30
C ASP A 3 -23.74 -8.63 -42.76
N GLY A 4 -22.63 -8.29 -42.08
CA GLY A 4 -21.82 -7.12 -42.43
C GLY A 4 -22.33 -5.80 -41.86
N GLU A 5 -23.46 -5.80 -41.15
CA GLU A 5 -23.97 -4.61 -40.47
C GLU A 5 -23.65 -4.61 -38.97
N TYR A 6 -23.31 -3.43 -38.45
CA TYR A 6 -23.16 -3.21 -37.03
C TYR A 6 -24.55 -3.18 -36.39
N GLN A 7 -24.84 -4.17 -35.54
CA GLN A 7 -26.02 -4.15 -34.70
C GLN A 7 -25.63 -3.60 -33.33
N PRO A 8 -26.27 -2.51 -32.85
CA PRO A 8 -25.99 -1.98 -31.53
C PRO A 8 -26.43 -2.98 -30.46
N ILE A 9 -25.57 -3.20 -29.48
CA ILE A 9 -25.91 -3.96 -28.28
C ILE A 9 -26.57 -2.99 -27.30
N THR A 10 -27.80 -3.29 -26.89
CA THR A 10 -28.51 -2.49 -25.88
C THR A 10 -27.97 -2.85 -24.50
N GLY A 11 -27.43 -1.86 -23.80
CA GLY A 11 -27.07 -1.98 -22.38
C GLY A 11 -28.23 -1.64 -21.46
N GLU A 12 -28.19 -2.16 -20.25
CA GLU A 12 -29.06 -1.77 -19.15
C GLU A 12 -28.46 -0.56 -18.43
N MET A 13 -29.25 0.50 -18.31
CA MET A 13 -28.86 1.67 -17.51
C MET A 13 -29.22 1.41 -16.05
N VAL A 14 -28.20 1.18 -15.23
CA VAL A 14 -28.35 0.88 -13.79
C VAL A 14 -28.49 2.17 -13.00
N SER A 15 -27.80 3.23 -13.45
CA SER A 15 -27.89 4.58 -12.88
C SER A 15 -27.63 5.62 -13.99
N PRO A 16 -27.85 6.92 -13.75
CA PRO A 16 -27.58 7.97 -14.74
C PRO A 16 -26.14 8.01 -15.28
N SER A 17 -25.20 7.39 -14.57
CA SER A 17 -23.78 7.33 -14.96
C SER A 17 -23.26 5.91 -15.14
N ASP A 18 -24.13 4.91 -14.93
CA ASP A 18 -23.74 3.51 -14.93
C ASP A 18 -24.54 2.70 -15.95
N ILE A 19 -23.83 2.07 -16.88
CA ILE A 19 -24.40 1.21 -17.92
C ILE A 19 -23.75 -0.15 -17.83
N THR A 20 -24.55 -1.21 -17.87
CA THR A 20 -24.05 -2.58 -17.93
C THR A 20 -24.53 -3.27 -19.20
N LEU A 21 -23.67 -4.05 -19.85
CA LEU A 21 -24.06 -4.91 -20.96
C LEU A 21 -23.27 -6.21 -20.93
N TYR A 22 -23.90 -7.32 -21.32
CA TYR A 22 -23.21 -8.59 -21.44
C TYR A 22 -22.52 -8.72 -22.80
N SER A 23 -21.25 -9.16 -22.79
CA SER A 23 -20.48 -9.46 -23.99
C SER A 23 -20.37 -10.97 -24.18
N GLU A 24 -21.11 -11.51 -25.16
CA GLU A 24 -21.02 -12.93 -25.53
C GLU A 24 -19.60 -13.32 -25.99
N THR A 25 -18.91 -12.43 -26.71
CA THR A 25 -17.55 -12.67 -27.19
C THR A 25 -16.54 -12.84 -26.06
N LEU A 26 -16.71 -12.08 -24.98
CA LEU A 26 -15.78 -12.10 -23.84
C LEU A 26 -16.27 -13.02 -22.71
N GLY A 27 -17.56 -13.38 -22.69
CA GLY A 27 -18.19 -14.07 -21.56
C GLY A 27 -18.29 -13.20 -20.29
N LEU A 28 -18.21 -11.88 -20.44
CA LEU A 28 -18.11 -10.92 -19.34
C LEU A 28 -19.23 -9.89 -19.39
N GLU A 29 -19.60 -9.37 -18.23
CA GLU A 29 -20.36 -8.14 -18.12
C GLU A 29 -19.43 -6.94 -18.23
N LEU A 30 -19.76 -6.04 -19.14
CA LEU A 30 -19.08 -4.75 -19.32
C LEU A 30 -19.86 -3.70 -18.54
N CYS A 31 -19.24 -3.12 -17.53
CA CYS A 31 -19.83 -2.08 -16.71
C CYS A 31 -19.11 -0.75 -17.00
N LEU A 32 -19.81 0.23 -17.56
CA LEU A 32 -19.35 1.61 -17.56
C LEU A 32 -19.79 2.23 -16.23
N ILE A 33 -18.85 2.58 -15.35
CA ILE A 33 -19.13 3.13 -14.01
C ILE A 33 -18.42 4.47 -13.90
N TYR A 34 -19.18 5.56 -13.75
CA TYR A 34 -18.63 6.94 -13.76
C TYR A 34 -17.70 7.24 -14.96
N GLY A 35 -17.95 6.63 -16.11
CA GLY A 35 -17.13 6.81 -17.32
C GLY A 35 -15.93 5.86 -17.44
N ASP A 36 -15.66 5.03 -16.42
CA ASP A 36 -14.64 3.99 -16.48
C ASP A 36 -15.23 2.66 -16.93
N LEU A 37 -14.63 2.03 -17.95
CA LEU A 37 -14.99 0.67 -18.35
C LEU A 37 -14.37 -0.35 -17.39
N ARG A 38 -15.23 -1.08 -16.69
CA ARG A 38 -14.91 -2.18 -15.79
C ARG A 38 -15.49 -3.48 -16.34
N PHE A 39 -14.89 -4.59 -15.93
CA PHE A 39 -15.32 -5.92 -16.33
C PHE A 39 -15.82 -6.65 -15.10
N ARG A 40 -16.96 -7.31 -15.22
CA ARG A 40 -17.53 -8.13 -14.16
C ARG A 40 -17.64 -9.56 -14.68
N ASP A 41 -17.22 -10.50 -13.84
CA ASP A 41 -17.40 -11.92 -14.09
C ASP A 41 -18.89 -12.27 -14.02
N SER A 42 -19.42 -12.89 -15.08
CA SER A 42 -20.85 -13.18 -15.21
C SER A 42 -21.33 -14.33 -14.33
N GLN A 43 -20.42 -15.16 -13.78
CA GLN A 43 -20.75 -16.30 -12.93
C GLN A 43 -20.72 -15.92 -11.45
N THR A 44 -19.75 -15.10 -11.06
CA THR A 44 -19.50 -14.72 -9.66
C THR A 44 -20.07 -13.34 -9.33
N GLY A 45 -20.28 -12.47 -10.33
CA GLY A 45 -20.72 -11.09 -10.15
C GLY A 45 -19.61 -10.16 -9.63
N GLU A 46 -18.37 -10.64 -9.53
CA GLU A 46 -17.23 -9.86 -9.03
C GLU A 46 -16.63 -8.97 -10.13
N LEU A 47 -16.20 -7.78 -9.75
CA LEU A 47 -15.43 -6.91 -10.64
C LEU A 47 -14.02 -7.46 -10.81
N LEU A 48 -13.65 -7.71 -12.07
CA LEU A 48 -12.32 -8.14 -12.43
C LEU A 48 -11.34 -6.98 -12.26
N GLU A 49 -10.26 -7.28 -11.57
CA GLU A 49 -9.15 -6.34 -11.41
C GLU A 49 -8.46 -6.13 -12.76
N ILE A 50 -8.39 -4.89 -13.22
CA ILE A 50 -7.59 -4.55 -14.39
C ILE A 50 -6.14 -4.30 -13.96
N ARG A 51 -5.19 -4.54 -14.88
CA ARG A 51 -3.74 -4.39 -14.62
C ARG A 51 -3.39 -3.06 -13.95
N GLN A 52 -4.08 -1.98 -14.31
CA GLN A 52 -3.88 -0.66 -13.73
C GLN A 52 -4.19 -0.61 -12.22
N ASP A 53 -5.28 -1.25 -11.78
CA ASP A 53 -5.67 -1.29 -10.36
C ASP A 53 -4.66 -2.10 -9.52
N VAL A 54 -4.13 -3.19 -10.10
CA VAL A 54 -3.10 -4.02 -9.46
C VAL A 54 -1.79 -3.23 -9.30
N GLU A 55 -1.34 -2.57 -10.38
CA GLU A 55 -0.12 -1.76 -10.34
C GLU A 55 -0.25 -0.52 -9.46
N GLN A 56 -1.45 0.04 -9.31
CA GLN A 56 -1.70 1.12 -8.37
C GLN A 56 -1.57 0.62 -6.92
N ARG A 57 -2.27 -0.45 -6.55
CA ARG A 57 -2.17 -1.03 -5.19
C ARG A 57 -0.75 -1.47 -4.85
N ARG A 58 -0.01 -2.01 -5.83
CA ARG A 58 1.40 -2.36 -5.65
C ARG A 58 2.25 -1.13 -5.31
N ARG A 59 2.06 -0.02 -6.04
CA ARG A 59 2.79 1.23 -5.78
C ARG A 59 2.43 1.83 -4.42
N GLU A 60 1.16 1.83 -4.05
CA GLU A 60 0.70 2.31 -2.74
C GLU A 60 1.28 1.47 -1.59
N ALA A 61 1.28 0.13 -1.74
CA ALA A 61 1.88 -0.77 -0.75
C ALA A 61 3.40 -0.59 -0.64
N GLU A 62 4.09 -0.36 -1.76
CA GLU A 62 5.53 -0.07 -1.75
C GLU A 62 5.84 1.27 -1.08
N LEU A 63 5.03 2.30 -1.34
CA LEU A 63 5.17 3.60 -0.69
C LEU A 63 4.97 3.48 0.83
N GLY A 64 3.91 2.82 1.27
CA GLY A 64 3.64 2.62 2.71
C GLY A 64 4.75 1.84 3.42
N ARG A 65 5.38 0.87 2.74
CA ARG A 65 6.56 0.17 3.29
C ARG A 65 7.75 1.11 3.46
N ARG A 66 8.06 1.92 2.44
CA ARG A 66 9.17 2.88 2.49
C ARG A 66 8.96 3.93 3.59
N GLU A 67 7.73 4.42 3.75
CA GLU A 67 7.38 5.36 4.81
C GLU A 67 7.55 4.73 6.20
N ALA A 68 7.11 3.48 6.39
CA ALA A 68 7.30 2.77 7.64
C ALA A 68 8.78 2.51 7.97
N GLU A 69 9.59 2.12 6.98
CA GLU A 69 11.04 1.93 7.13
C GLU A 69 11.75 3.24 7.53
N LEU A 70 11.36 4.35 6.90
CA LEU A 70 11.90 5.67 7.21
C LEU A 70 11.53 6.09 8.63
N ALA A 71 10.26 5.94 9.03
CA ALA A 71 9.81 6.26 10.38
C ALA A 71 10.52 5.41 11.46
N LEU A 72 10.75 4.12 11.20
CA LEU A 72 11.52 3.27 12.10
C LEU A 72 12.96 3.74 12.22
N THR A 73 13.60 4.08 11.10
CA THR A 73 14.98 4.58 11.08
C THR A 73 15.11 5.89 11.86
N GLU A 74 14.17 6.83 11.66
CA GLU A 74 14.14 8.10 12.39
C GLU A 74 13.95 7.90 13.90
N ALA A 75 13.05 6.99 14.30
CA ALA A 75 12.84 6.64 15.69
C ALA A 75 14.09 6.03 16.33
N GLU A 76 14.79 5.13 15.62
CA GLU A 76 16.04 4.55 16.08
C GLU A 76 17.15 5.60 16.25
N VAL A 77 17.27 6.54 15.31
CA VAL A 77 18.22 7.66 15.40
C VAL A 77 17.90 8.57 16.58
N ALA A 78 16.62 8.90 16.80
CA ALA A 78 16.19 9.70 17.95
C ALA A 78 16.50 9.00 19.28
N LEU A 79 16.24 7.69 19.38
CA LEU A 79 16.61 6.88 20.54
C LEU A 79 18.13 6.82 20.74
N ALA A 80 18.92 6.70 19.67
CA ALA A 80 20.38 6.70 19.75
C ALA A 80 20.90 8.05 20.27
N ASN A 81 20.31 9.15 19.82
CA ASN A 81 20.69 10.49 20.26
C ASN A 81 20.33 10.71 21.74
N THR A 82 19.13 10.32 22.17
CA THR A 82 18.73 10.43 23.60
C THR A 82 19.62 9.56 24.49
N ALA A 83 19.91 8.32 24.09
CA ALA A 83 20.86 7.45 24.79
C ALA A 83 22.23 8.10 24.94
N ARG A 84 22.73 8.74 23.87
CA ARG A 84 24.02 9.43 23.86
C ARG A 84 24.04 10.63 24.82
N GLU A 85 22.99 11.44 24.82
CA GLU A 85 22.90 12.58 25.74
C GLU A 85 22.82 12.13 27.21
N LEU A 86 22.10 11.03 27.51
CA LEU A 86 22.08 10.45 28.85
C LEU A 86 23.46 9.93 29.29
N LEU A 87 24.20 9.27 28.39
CA LEU A 87 25.56 8.82 28.68
C LEU A 87 26.51 10.02 28.92
N LYS A 88 26.40 11.09 28.12
CA LYS A 88 27.18 12.32 28.32
C LYS A 88 26.86 13.01 29.64
N SER A 89 25.62 12.95 30.12
CA SER A 89 25.24 13.48 31.43
C SER A 89 25.71 12.62 32.61
N GLY A 90 26.48 11.55 32.37
CA GLY A 90 27.00 10.65 33.40
C GLY A 90 26.01 9.59 33.87
N CYS A 91 24.96 9.31 33.10
CA CYS A 91 24.02 8.23 33.42
C CYS A 91 24.68 6.87 33.19
N GLU A 92 24.46 5.91 34.10
CA GLU A 92 25.01 4.56 33.98
C GLU A 92 24.47 3.82 32.76
N VAL A 93 25.30 2.99 32.14
CA VAL A 93 24.99 2.24 30.90
C VAL A 93 23.76 1.35 31.10
N GLU A 94 23.66 0.71 32.27
CA GLU A 94 22.56 -0.17 32.66
C GLU A 94 21.23 0.60 32.77
N ARG A 95 21.28 1.84 33.27
CA ARG A 95 20.12 2.74 33.38
C ARG A 95 19.66 3.18 31.99
N VAL A 96 20.59 3.52 31.09
CA VAL A 96 20.27 3.90 29.71
C VAL A 96 19.68 2.73 28.92
N ALA A 97 20.22 1.52 29.11
CA ALA A 97 19.68 0.29 28.52
C ALA A 97 18.22 0.04 28.96
N GLN A 98 17.93 0.22 30.26
CA GLN A 98 16.55 0.12 30.78
C GLN A 98 15.61 1.17 30.18
N LEU A 99 16.05 2.43 30.07
CA LEU A 99 15.21 3.52 29.56
C LEU A 99 14.94 3.42 28.05
N THR A 100 15.88 2.88 27.29
CA THR A 100 15.78 2.73 25.82
C THR A 100 15.23 1.38 25.39
N GLY A 101 15.14 0.41 26.31
CA GLY A 101 14.80 -0.98 26.00
C GLY A 101 15.89 -1.73 25.22
N TRP A 102 17.09 -1.19 25.14
CA TRP A 102 18.21 -1.79 24.43
C TRP A 102 19.03 -2.72 25.32
N SER A 103 19.82 -3.59 24.69
CA SER A 103 20.81 -4.38 25.42
C SER A 103 21.97 -3.50 25.91
N VAL A 104 22.59 -3.90 27.00
CA VAL A 104 23.76 -3.21 27.56
C VAL A 104 24.90 -3.15 26.54
N GLU A 105 25.07 -4.18 25.71
CA GLU A 105 26.06 -4.21 24.63
C GLU A 105 25.79 -3.13 23.57
N ARG A 106 24.53 -2.94 23.16
CA ARG A 106 24.15 -1.90 22.20
C ARG A 106 24.45 -0.50 22.74
N VAL A 107 24.21 -0.25 24.03
CA VAL A 107 24.54 1.03 24.68
C VAL A 107 26.05 1.22 24.79
N LYS A 108 26.82 0.17 25.14
CA LYS A 108 28.30 0.21 25.15
C LYS A 108 28.89 0.52 23.78
N LEU A 109 28.32 -0.03 22.70
CA LEU A 109 28.76 0.30 21.34
C LEU A 109 28.59 1.79 21.04
N ILE A 110 27.49 2.42 21.46
CA ILE A 110 27.23 3.84 21.25
C ILE A 110 28.17 4.72 22.08
N GLN A 111 28.50 4.29 23.29
CA GLN A 111 29.49 4.94 24.15
C GLN A 111 30.88 4.90 23.51
N ASN A 112 31.29 3.73 23.01
CA ASN A 112 32.60 3.52 22.38
C ASN A 112 32.72 4.17 21.00
N SER A 113 31.61 4.40 20.30
CA SER A 113 31.59 5.09 19.01
C SER A 113 31.79 6.62 19.12
N ASN A 114 31.95 7.16 20.34
CA ASN A 114 32.18 8.59 20.63
C ASN A 114 33.51 8.86 21.37
N LEU A 115 34.35 7.85 21.58
CA LEU A 115 35.74 7.97 22.04
C LEU A 115 36.68 7.84 20.85
#